data_AF-A0A3C0YRG8-F1
#
_entry.id   AF-A0A3C0YRG8-F1
#
_cell.length_a   1.000
_cell.length_b   1.000
_cell.length_c   1.000
_cell.angle_alpha   90.00
_cell.angle_beta   90.00
_cell.angle_gamma   90.00
#
_symmetry.space_group_name_H-M   'P 1'
#
loop_
_entity.id
_entity.type
_entity.pdbx_description
1 polymer ?
#
loop_
_entity_poly.entity_id
_entity_poly.type
_entity_poly.pdbx_seq_one_letter_code
_entity_poly.pdbx_strand_id
1 'polypeptide(L)'
;MGKNQLTKLVASGGIVYQENGGNEFAGDILNFNATDNYMTISGKPDMPCMLNGVFVKGIEYDINSGEARPSEQVGVGIMPVKE
;
A
#
# COMPACT_ATOMS: atom_id res chain seq x y z
N MET A 1 15.20 -30.42 -2.12
CA MET A 1 15.35 -29.30 -1.15
C MET A 1 14.22 -28.32 -1.40
N GLY A 2 13.27 -28.20 -0.49
CA GLY A 2 12.13 -27.28 -0.65
C GLY A 2 12.49 -25.91 -0.10
N LYS A 3 12.49 -24.88 -0.96
CA LYS A 3 12.52 -23.49 -0.49
C LYS A 3 11.10 -23.12 -0.08
N ASN A 4 10.86 -22.88 1.21
CA ASN A 4 9.61 -22.26 1.64
C ASN A 4 9.61 -20.82 1.11
N GLN A 5 8.63 -20.49 0.27
CA GLN A 5 8.44 -19.15 -0.27
C GLN A 5 7.32 -18.45 0.51
N LEU A 6 7.52 -17.16 0.81
CA LEU A 6 6.50 -16.32 1.42
C LEU A 6 5.40 -16.08 0.39
N THR A 7 4.19 -16.55 0.66
CA THR A 7 3.05 -16.40 -0.26
C THR A 7 2.14 -15.22 0.11
N LYS A 8 2.06 -14.91 1.41
CA LYS A 8 1.23 -13.83 1.94
C LYS A 8 1.86 -13.26 3.21
N LEU A 9 1.78 -11.94 3.37
CA LEU A 9 2.12 -11.24 4.61
C LEU A 9 1.01 -10.24 4.91
N VAL A 10 0.60 -10.17 6.18
CA VAL A 10 -0.30 -9.14 6.69
C VAL A 10 0.36 -8.54 7.92
N ALA A 11 0.51 -7.21 7.94
CA ALA A 11 0.98 -6.46 9.09
C ALA A 11 -0.03 -5.36 9.44
N SER A 12 -0.21 -5.08 10.72
CA SER A 12 -1.17 -4.10 11.21
C SER A 12 -0.66 -3.39 12.46
N GLY A 13 -1.30 -2.27 12.82
CA GLY A 13 -0.94 -1.45 13.99
C GLY A 13 -0.01 -0.28 13.66
N GLY A 14 0.03 0.14 12.40
CA GLY A 14 0.91 1.18 11.92
C GLY A 14 2.05 0.60 11.08
N ILE A 15 2.19 1.13 9.87
CA ILE A 15 3.20 0.76 8.88
C ILE A 15 3.99 2.03 8.58
N VAL A 16 5.32 1.91 8.60
CA VAL A 16 6.23 2.96 8.17
C VAL A 16 7.30 2.31 7.30
N TYR A 17 7.50 2.89 6.12
CA TYR A 17 8.51 2.47 5.15
C TYR A 17 9.26 3.69 4.65
N GLN A 18 10.59 3.57 4.56
CA GLN A 18 11.44 4.62 4.02
C GLN A 18 12.62 3.99 3.30
N GLU A 19 12.85 4.41 2.06
CA GLU A 19 13.98 4.02 1.24
C GLU A 19 14.90 5.21 0.96
N ASN A 20 16.22 5.00 0.99
CA ASN A 20 17.19 6.06 0.72
C ASN A 20 17.09 6.56 -0.72
N GLY A 21 16.54 7.77 -0.91
CA GLY A 21 16.35 8.39 -2.22
C GLY A 21 15.18 7.80 -3.02
N GLY A 22 14.33 7.01 -2.37
CA GLY A 22 13.20 6.32 -2.99
C GLY A 22 11.86 6.69 -2.34
N ASN A 23 11.00 5.70 -2.19
CA ASN A 23 9.66 5.91 -1.65
C ASN A 23 9.68 6.02 -0.11
N GLU A 24 8.84 6.88 0.41
CA GLU A 24 8.49 6.97 1.82
C GLU A 24 6.98 6.82 1.95
N PHE A 25 6.52 5.89 2.79
CA PHE A 25 5.10 5.78 3.05
C PHE A 25 4.74 5.30 4.44
N ALA A 26 3.52 5.67 4.86
CA ALA A 26 2.92 5.24 6.10
C ALA A 26 1.45 4.85 5.92
N GLY A 27 0.94 3.97 6.78
CA GLY A 27 -0.46 3.53 6.83
C GLY A 27 -0.74 2.67 8.05
N ASP A 28 -1.87 1.96 8.07
CA ASP A 28 -2.29 1.14 9.22
C ASP A 28 -2.10 -0.36 8.99
N ILE A 29 -2.47 -0.84 7.80
CA ILE A 29 -2.44 -2.25 7.42
C ILE A 29 -1.68 -2.41 6.11
N LEU A 30 -0.77 -3.37 6.07
CA LEU A 30 -0.05 -3.82 4.88
C LEU A 30 -0.50 -5.22 4.51
N ASN A 31 -0.87 -5.44 3.26
CA ASN A 31 -1.15 -6.76 2.70
C ASN A 31 -0.21 -7.00 1.51
N PHE A 32 0.55 -8.09 1.56
CA PHE A 32 1.35 -8.56 0.44
C PHE A 32 0.84 -9.91 -0.04
N ASN A 33 0.75 -10.06 -1.37
CA ASN A 33 0.42 -11.31 -2.05
C ASN A 33 1.50 -11.62 -3.08
N ALA A 34 2.18 -12.76 -2.91
CA ALA A 34 3.25 -13.18 -3.81
C ALA A 34 2.75 -13.64 -5.18
N THR A 35 1.47 -13.99 -5.31
CA THR A 35 0.87 -14.32 -6.62
C THR A 35 0.87 -13.12 -7.54
N ASP A 36 0.55 -11.95 -6.98
CA ASP A 36 0.41 -10.70 -7.71
C ASP A 36 1.70 -9.88 -7.68
N ASN A 37 2.69 -10.30 -6.87
CA ASN A 37 3.90 -9.53 -6.52
C ASN A 37 3.56 -8.07 -6.17
N TYR A 38 2.48 -7.92 -5.40
CA TYR A 38 1.89 -6.63 -5.11
C TYR A 38 1.68 -6.46 -3.62
N MET A 39 1.86 -5.24 -3.16
CA MET A 39 1.62 -4.83 -1.79
C MET A 39 0.64 -3.67 -1.75
N THR A 40 -0.35 -3.77 -0.87
CA THR A 40 -1.30 -2.69 -0.62
C THR A 40 -1.17 -2.23 0.82
N ILE A 41 -1.23 -0.91 1.00
CA ILE A 41 -1.23 -0.26 2.31
C ILE A 41 -2.51 0.54 2.41
N SER A 42 -3.30 0.24 3.44
CA SER A 42 -4.54 0.94 3.76
C SER A 42 -4.41 1.69 5.08
N GLY A 43 -5.02 2.87 5.13
CA GLY A 43 -5.14 3.67 6.34
C GLY A 43 -6.52 3.48 6.98
N LYS A 44 -6.73 4.18 8.08
CA LYS A 44 -8.01 4.29 8.79
C LYS A 44 -8.34 5.77 9.03
N PRO A 45 -9.59 6.15 9.37
CA PRO A 45 -9.97 7.55 9.47
C PRO A 45 -9.11 8.41 10.41
N ASP A 46 -8.59 7.82 11.49
CA ASP A 46 -7.69 8.43 12.47
C ASP A 46 -6.19 8.31 12.11
N MET A 47 -5.85 7.50 11.10
CA MET A 47 -4.49 7.29 10.60
C MET A 47 -4.53 7.10 9.08
N PRO A 48 -4.66 8.19 8.30
CA PRO A 48 -4.68 8.11 6.84
C PRO A 48 -3.33 7.65 6.30
N CYS A 49 -3.32 7.10 5.08
CA CYS A 49 -2.06 6.79 4.42
C CYS A 49 -1.32 8.08 4.02
N MET A 50 0.00 8.01 4.02
CA MET A 50 0.87 9.07 3.51
C MET A 50 1.86 8.46 2.54
N LEU A 51 2.03 9.08 1.37
CA LEU A 51 3.00 8.70 0.36
C LEU A 51 3.83 9.93 -0.01
N ASN A 52 5.14 9.86 0.22
CA ASN A 52 6.12 10.93 -0.05
C ASN A 52 5.67 12.30 0.50
N GLY A 53 5.11 12.30 1.72
CA GLY A 53 4.61 13.50 2.39
C GLY A 53 3.18 13.93 2.03
N VAL A 54 2.48 13.20 1.16
CA VAL A 54 1.11 13.52 0.72
C VAL A 54 0.10 12.52 1.27
N PHE A 55 -1.02 13.01 1.83
CA PHE A 55 -2.10 12.14 2.31
C PHE A 55 -2.88 11.51 1.15
N VAL A 56 -3.10 10.20 1.24
CA VAL A 56 -3.80 9.38 0.25
C VAL A 56 -4.74 8.39 0.93
N LYS A 57 -5.73 7.86 0.20
CA LYS A 57 -6.69 6.88 0.74
C LYS A 57 -6.07 5.51 0.99
N GLY A 58 -5.07 5.17 0.20
CA GLY A 58 -4.32 3.92 0.26
C GLY A 58 -3.14 4.01 -0.70
N ILE A 59 -2.28 3.01 -0.66
CA ILE A 59 -1.06 2.95 -1.45
C ILE A 59 -0.96 1.57 -2.06
N GLU A 60 -0.52 1.56 -3.30
CA GLU A 60 -0.19 0.38 -4.06
C GLU A 60 1.30 0.37 -4.34
N TYR A 61 1.94 -0.78 -4.16
CA TYR A 61 3.38 -0.94 -4.32
C TYR A 61 3.67 -2.19 -5.17
N ASP A 62 4.27 -1.98 -6.33
CA ASP A 62 4.74 -3.05 -7.21
C ASP A 62 6.13 -3.51 -6.75
N ILE A 63 6.24 -4.77 -6.33
CA ILE A 63 7.48 -5.33 -5.78
C ILE A 63 8.55 -5.52 -6.87
N ASN A 64 8.16 -5.67 -8.14
CA ASN A 64 9.10 -5.88 -9.23
C ASN A 64 9.77 -4.57 -9.67
N SER A 65 8.98 -3.50 -9.76
CA SER A 65 9.48 -2.18 -10.18
C SER A 65 9.95 -1.30 -9.02
N GLY A 66 9.52 -1.60 -7.80
CA GLY A 66 9.75 -0.76 -6.62
C GLY A 66 8.92 0.53 -6.64
N GLU A 67 7.89 0.60 -7.48
CA GLU A 67 7.09 1.81 -7.64
C GLU A 67 5.92 1.85 -6.66
N ALA A 68 5.79 2.98 -5.95
CA ALA A 68 4.66 3.25 -5.06
C ALA A 68 3.73 4.29 -5.67
N ARG A 69 2.42 4.04 -5.63
CA ARG A 69 1.39 4.94 -6.17
C ARG A 69 0.23 5.08 -5.19
N PRO A 70 -0.47 6.23 -5.17
CA PRO A 70 -1.75 6.32 -4.48
C PRO A 70 -2.72 5.29 -5.06
N SER A 71 -3.42 4.56 -4.20
CA SER A 71 -4.50 3.68 -4.63
C SER A 71 -5.68 4.55 -5.09
N GLU A 72 -5.90 4.69 -6.39
CA GLU A 72 -7.16 5.18 -6.94
C GLU A 72 -7.70 4.21 -7.99
N GLN A 73 -8.31 3.12 -7.52
CA GLN A 73 -9.39 2.42 -8.23
C GLN A 73 -10.42 1.89 -7.22
N VAL A 74 -11.51 2.65 -7.00
CA VAL A 74 -12.82 2.01 -6.95
C VAL A 74 -13.04 1.56 -8.40
N GLY A 75 -12.95 0.25 -8.67
CA GLY A 75 -13.04 -0.27 -10.04
C GLY A 75 -14.16 0.40 -10.81
N VAL A 76 -13.87 0.91 -12.02
CA VAL A 76 -14.76 1.73 -12.88
C VAL A 76 -16.05 2.17 -12.17
N GLY A 77 -15.91 3.13 -11.25
CA GLY A 77 -16.98 3.49 -10.33
C GLY A 77 -16.81 4.93 -9.89
N ILE A 78 -17.53 5.81 -10.59
CA ILE A 78 -17.85 7.20 -10.27
C ILE A 78 -17.62 7.61 -8.80
N MET A 79 -16.83 8.67 -8.59
CA MET A 79 -16.80 9.40 -7.33
C MET A 79 -18.17 10.05 -7.08
N PRO A 80 -18.89 9.75 -5.97
CA PRO A 80 -20.02 10.57 -5.59
C PRO A 80 -19.48 11.88 -4.99
N VAL A 81 -19.74 12.99 -5.67
CA VAL A 81 -19.62 14.32 -5.10
C VAL A 81 -20.78 14.47 -4.11
N LYS A 82 -20.48 14.67 -2.83
CA LYS A 82 -21.50 15.14 -1.88
C LYS A 82 -21.69 16.64 -2.13
N GLU A 83 -22.92 17.02 -2.48
CA GLU A 83 -23.43 18.39 -2.35
C GLU A 83 -23.43 18.84 -0.88
#